data_AF-A0A5D0QWD6-F1
#
_entry.id   AF-A0A5D0QWD6-F1
#
_cell.length_a   1.000
_cell.length_b   1.000
_cell.length_c   1.000
_cell.angle_alpha   90.00
_cell.angle_beta   90.00
_cell.angle_gamma   90.00
#
_symmetry.space_group_name_H-M   'P 1'
#
loop_
_entity.id
_entity.type
_entity.pdbx_description
1 polymer ?
#
loop_
_entity_poly.entity_id
_entity_poly.type
_entity_poly.pdbx_seq_one_letter_code
_entity_poly.pdbx_strand_id
1 'polypeptide(L)'
;MKAKIESLPKLAKDKHKENKDFFKKLKKKPPKQLDYIMQELHEAEFQRTDCLDCANCCKTTGPLFTDKDVERISKHFKMKPQPFIDQFLRIDEENDYVLQSVPCTFLGADNYCSIYEVRPKACSEFPHTDRKKFQQISNLTMKNVEICPAAYHIVEEMKKRIKF
;
A
#
# COMPACT_ATOMS: atom_id res chain seq x y z
N MET A 1 17.60 -5.75 -3.41
CA MET A 1 16.27 -5.44 -2.82
C MET A 1 16.18 -5.82 -1.34
N LYS A 2 16.53 -7.04 -0.93
CA LYS A 2 16.38 -7.56 0.45
C LYS A 2 16.95 -6.67 1.58
N ALA A 3 18.21 -6.22 1.48
CA ALA A 3 18.84 -5.36 2.49
C ALA A 3 18.11 -4.01 2.70
N LYS A 4 17.47 -3.46 1.64
CA LYS A 4 16.70 -2.21 1.75
C LYS A 4 15.45 -2.43 2.61
N ILE A 5 14.77 -3.57 2.45
CA ILE A 5 13.54 -3.91 3.19
C ILE A 5 13.83 -4.15 4.66
N GLU A 6 14.89 -4.89 4.99
CA GLU A 6 15.27 -5.17 6.39
C GLU A 6 15.59 -3.89 7.17
N SER A 7 16.17 -2.89 6.51
CA SER A 7 16.46 -1.58 7.12
C SER A 7 15.25 -0.63 7.18
N LEU A 8 14.20 -0.90 6.41
CA LEU A 8 13.09 0.05 6.19
C LEU A 8 12.31 0.40 7.47
N PRO A 9 11.94 -0.55 8.34
CA PRO A 9 11.25 -0.22 9.59
C PRO A 9 12.10 0.68 10.49
N LYS A 10 13.42 0.48 10.52
CA LYS A 10 14.34 1.33 11.27
C LYS A 10 14.40 2.74 10.69
N LEU A 11 14.58 2.86 9.37
CA LEU A 11 14.62 4.16 8.68
C LEU A 11 13.33 4.96 8.87
N ALA A 12 12.18 4.30 8.74
CA ALA A 12 10.88 4.90 8.95
C ALA A 12 10.67 5.33 10.41
N LYS A 13 11.11 4.52 11.38
CA LYS A 13 11.09 4.87 12.81
C LYS A 13 11.97 6.08 13.12
N ASP A 14 13.19 6.13 12.59
CA ASP A 14 14.12 7.25 12.77
C ASP A 14 13.54 8.56 12.20
N LYS A 15 12.77 8.47 11.11
CA LYS A 15 12.08 9.59 10.47
C LYS A 15 10.66 9.86 10.99
N HIS A 16 10.15 9.06 11.92
CA HIS A 16 8.72 9.10 12.29
C HIS A 16 8.27 10.48 12.81
N LYS A 17 9.06 11.11 13.70
CA LYS A 17 8.74 12.44 14.24
C LYS A 17 8.73 13.50 13.13
N GLU A 18 9.77 13.48 12.28
CA GLU A 18 9.90 14.39 11.14
C GLU A 18 8.72 14.27 10.17
N ASN A 19 8.36 13.03 9.81
CA ASN A 19 7.24 12.75 8.91
C ASN A 19 5.91 13.18 9.52
N LYS A 20 5.69 12.91 10.81
CA LYS A 20 4.47 13.32 11.53
C LYS A 20 4.30 14.84 11.51
N ASP A 21 5.36 15.58 11.79
CA ASP A 21 5.34 17.05 11.76
C ASP A 21 5.11 17.59 10.36
N PHE A 22 5.74 16.99 9.34
CA PHE A 22 5.54 17.33 7.94
C PHE A 22 4.08 17.12 7.50
N PHE A 23 3.51 15.94 7.75
CA PHE A 23 2.13 15.64 7.36
C PHE A 23 1.10 16.52 8.10
N LYS A 24 1.37 16.89 9.36
CA LYS A 24 0.53 17.85 10.09
C LYS A 24 0.49 19.21 9.39
N LYS A 25 1.64 19.72 8.93
CA LYS A 25 1.72 20.97 8.16
C LYS A 25 1.04 20.81 6.79
N LEU A 26 1.31 19.71 6.08
CA LEU A 26 0.73 19.42 4.76
C LEU A 26 -0.80 19.37 4.80
N LYS A 27 -1.38 18.74 5.83
CA LYS A 27 -2.83 18.67 6.00
C LYS A 27 -3.45 20.04 6.28
N LYS A 28 -2.75 20.91 7.02
CA LYS A 28 -3.23 22.25 7.37
C LYS A 28 -3.10 23.24 6.21
N LYS A 29 -2.03 23.15 5.42
CA LYS A 29 -1.71 24.06 4.32
C LYS A 29 -1.21 23.27 3.09
N PRO A 30 -2.09 22.51 2.42
CA PRO A 30 -1.69 21.78 1.21
C PRO A 30 -1.37 22.78 0.08
N PRO A 31 -0.23 22.64 -0.62
CA PRO A 31 0.04 23.40 -1.83
C PRO A 31 -1.05 23.17 -2.87
N LYS A 32 -1.38 24.19 -3.68
CA LYS A 32 -2.43 24.09 -4.72
C LYS A 32 -2.15 22.97 -5.73
N GLN A 33 -0.87 22.73 -6.02
CA GLN A 33 -0.40 21.73 -6.99
C GLN A 33 0.00 20.39 -6.35
N LEU A 34 -0.44 20.11 -5.11
CA LEU A 34 -0.03 18.89 -4.39
C LEU A 34 -0.34 17.60 -5.15
N ASP A 35 -1.54 17.49 -5.72
CA ASP A 35 -1.95 16.29 -6.46
C ASP A 35 -1.04 16.05 -7.69
N TYR A 36 -0.65 17.11 -8.40
CA TYR A 36 0.29 17.03 -9.53
C TYR A 36 1.70 16.62 -9.07
N ILE A 37 2.19 17.22 -7.97
CA ILE A 37 3.49 16.84 -7.39
C ILE A 37 3.50 15.35 -7.02
N MET A 38 2.43 14.86 -6.40
CA MET A 38 2.32 13.45 -6.00
C MET A 38 2.29 12.52 -7.20
N GLN A 39 1.56 12.88 -8.26
CA GLN A 39 1.53 12.10 -9.49
C GLN A 39 2.93 11.99 -10.13
N GLU A 40 3.65 13.10 -10.27
CA GLU A 40 5.02 13.09 -10.79
C GLU A 40 5.97 12.23 -9.92
N LEU A 41 5.86 12.33 -8.60
CA LEU A 41 6.68 11.54 -7.68
C LEU A 41 6.36 10.05 -7.78
N HIS A 42 5.07 9.70 -7.89
CA HIS A 42 4.63 8.32 -8.07
C HIS A 42 5.17 7.74 -9.37
N GLU A 43 4.92 8.41 -10.50
CA GLU A 43 5.38 7.96 -11.82
C GLU A 43 6.91 7.79 -11.85
N ALA A 44 7.66 8.76 -11.32
CA ALA A 44 9.12 8.71 -11.28
C ALA A 44 9.65 7.55 -10.41
N GLU A 45 9.00 7.22 -9.29
CA GLU A 45 9.44 6.12 -8.43
C GLU A 45 9.12 4.75 -9.03
N PHE A 46 7.95 4.60 -9.66
CA PHE A 46 7.52 3.33 -10.25
C PHE A 46 8.12 3.05 -11.63
N GLN A 47 8.76 4.03 -12.27
CA GLN A 47 9.67 3.77 -13.40
C GLN A 47 10.91 2.95 -13.01
N ARG A 48 11.28 2.95 -11.73
CA ARG A 48 12.49 2.28 -11.21
C ARG A 48 12.21 1.27 -10.09
N THR A 49 10.95 1.06 -9.74
CA THR A 49 10.53 0.15 -8.69
C THR A 49 9.55 -0.86 -9.24
N ASP A 50 9.96 -2.13 -9.21
CA ASP A 50 9.06 -3.25 -9.49
C ASP A 50 8.55 -3.85 -8.16
N CYS A 51 7.23 -3.99 -8.04
CA CYS A 51 6.60 -4.64 -6.89
C CYS A 51 7.00 -6.12 -6.77
N LEU A 52 7.28 -6.79 -7.89
CA LEU A 52 7.68 -8.20 -7.93
C LEU A 52 9.11 -8.42 -7.41
N ASP A 53 9.94 -7.38 -7.33
CA ASP A 53 11.29 -7.49 -6.75
C ASP A 53 11.26 -7.83 -5.25
N CYS A 54 10.17 -7.47 -4.56
CA CYS A 54 10.05 -7.65 -3.11
C CYS A 54 8.79 -8.35 -2.64
N ALA A 55 7.64 -8.03 -3.23
CA ALA A 55 6.31 -8.40 -2.75
C ALA A 55 6.13 -8.21 -1.22
N ASN A 56 6.77 -7.19 -0.63
CA ASN A 56 6.84 -7.09 0.83
C ASN A 56 5.45 -6.91 1.47
N CYS A 57 4.59 -6.07 0.88
CA CYS A 57 3.21 -5.92 1.33
C CYS A 57 2.42 -7.24 1.22
N CYS A 58 2.57 -7.98 0.13
CA CYS A 58 1.95 -9.30 -0.03
C CYS A 58 2.44 -10.31 1.02
N LYS A 59 3.65 -10.12 1.58
CA LYS A 59 4.24 -11.00 2.60
C LYS A 59 3.83 -10.65 4.02
N THR A 60 3.45 -9.40 4.31
CA THR A 60 3.38 -8.91 5.71
C THR A 60 2.09 -8.21 6.10
N THR A 61 1.32 -7.61 5.18
CA THR A 61 0.21 -6.75 5.59
C THR A 61 -1.15 -7.44 5.58
N GLY A 62 -1.44 -8.24 4.55
CA GLY A 62 -2.80 -8.70 4.28
C GLY A 62 -3.72 -7.54 3.86
N PRO A 63 -4.23 -7.51 2.62
CA PRO A 63 -5.10 -6.42 2.17
C PRO A 63 -6.52 -6.57 2.72
N LEU A 64 -7.23 -5.44 2.78
CA LEU A 64 -8.69 -5.40 2.86
C LEU A 64 -9.31 -5.89 1.55
N PHE A 65 -10.41 -6.63 1.66
CA PHE A 65 -11.29 -7.03 0.57
C PHE A 65 -12.64 -6.34 0.76
N THR A 66 -13.07 -5.57 -0.25
CA THR A 66 -14.45 -5.05 -0.26
C THR A 66 -15.42 -6.12 -0.75
N ASP A 67 -16.73 -5.96 -0.50
CA ASP A 67 -17.74 -6.87 -1.08
C ASP A 67 -17.61 -6.99 -2.61
N LYS A 68 -17.29 -5.89 -3.29
CA LYS A 68 -17.02 -5.87 -4.73
C LYS A 68 -15.78 -6.67 -5.11
N ASP A 69 -14.75 -6.68 -4.27
CA ASP A 69 -13.57 -7.53 -4.49
C ASP A 69 -13.95 -9.00 -4.30
N VAL A 70 -14.71 -9.34 -3.26
CA VAL A 70 -15.20 -10.70 -3.01
C VAL A 70 -16.02 -11.21 -4.19
N GLU A 71 -17.00 -10.45 -4.68
CA GLU A 71 -17.81 -10.81 -5.84
C GLU A 71 -16.96 -11.04 -7.10
N ARG A 72 -16.04 -10.11 -7.38
CA ARG A 72 -15.20 -10.15 -8.58
C ARG A 72 -14.18 -11.30 -8.55
N ILE A 73 -13.56 -11.55 -7.39
CA ILE A 73 -12.53 -12.59 -7.24
C ILE A 73 -13.18 -13.98 -7.16
N SER A 74 -14.27 -14.15 -6.43
CA SER A 74 -14.99 -15.43 -6.37
C SER A 74 -15.45 -15.89 -7.75
N LYS A 75 -15.88 -14.96 -8.62
CA LYS A 75 -16.20 -15.24 -10.03
C LYS A 75 -14.99 -15.74 -10.82
N HIS A 76 -13.78 -15.23 -10.56
CA HIS A 76 -12.55 -15.72 -11.18
C HIS A 76 -12.28 -17.19 -10.83
N PHE A 77 -12.56 -17.58 -9.58
CA PHE A 77 -12.50 -18.98 -9.12
C PHE A 77 -13.73 -19.82 -9.49
N LYS A 78 -14.71 -19.25 -10.20
CA LYS A 78 -15.98 -19.91 -10.57
C LYS A 78 -16.74 -20.45 -9.35
N MET A 79 -16.71 -19.72 -8.23
CA MET A 79 -17.44 -20.05 -7.01
C MET A 79 -18.33 -18.90 -6.54
N LYS A 80 -19.24 -19.21 -5.61
CA LYS A 80 -20.07 -18.19 -4.95
C LYS A 80 -19.24 -17.38 -3.94
N PRO A 81 -19.68 -16.15 -3.60
CA PRO A 81 -19.01 -15.30 -2.61
C PRO A 81 -18.79 -15.96 -1.24
N GLN A 82 -19.81 -16.63 -0.69
CA GLN A 82 -19.72 -17.20 0.67
C GLN A 82 -18.61 -18.26 0.79
N PRO A 83 -18.54 -19.29 -0.09
CA PRO A 83 -17.39 -20.21 -0.09
C PRO A 83 -16.03 -19.53 -0.24
N PHE A 84 -15.94 -18.44 -1.01
CA PHE A 84 -14.69 -17.70 -1.15
C PHE A 84 -14.29 -17.03 0.17
N ILE A 85 -15.25 -16.42 0.87
CA ILE A 85 -15.01 -15.82 2.19
C ILE A 85 -14.55 -16.91 3.16
N ASP A 86 -15.30 -18.01 3.27
CA ASP A 86 -15.00 -19.09 4.21
C ASP A 86 -13.62 -19.72 3.95
N GLN A 87 -13.22 -19.81 2.68
CA GLN A 87 -11.95 -20.43 2.27
C GLN A 87 -10.74 -19.50 2.43
N PHE A 88 -10.87 -18.20 2.13
CA PHE A 88 -9.71 -17.31 2.00
C PHE A 88 -9.69 -16.14 2.97
N LEU A 89 -10.84 -15.76 3.51
CA LEU A 89 -11.00 -14.53 4.28
C LEU A 89 -11.42 -14.82 5.73
N ARG A 90 -11.33 -13.77 6.54
CA ARG A 90 -11.89 -13.65 7.89
C ARG A 90 -12.27 -12.19 8.12
N ILE A 91 -13.09 -11.94 9.13
CA ILE A 91 -13.41 -10.59 9.59
C ILE A 91 -12.40 -10.20 10.69
N ASP A 92 -11.80 -9.02 10.59
CA ASP A 92 -10.90 -8.49 11.63
C ASP A 92 -11.64 -7.65 12.69
N GLU A 93 -10.87 -7.00 13.56
CA GLU A 93 -11.40 -6.15 14.65
C GLU A 93 -12.12 -4.89 14.16
N GLU A 94 -11.88 -4.47 12.91
CA GLU A 94 -12.51 -3.31 12.27
C GLU A 94 -13.78 -3.71 11.47
N ASN A 95 -14.22 -4.97 11.56
CA ASN A 95 -15.28 -5.58 10.75
C ASN A 95 -14.97 -5.63 9.25
N ASP A 96 -13.70 -5.69 8.91
CA ASP A 96 -13.20 -5.68 7.55
C ASP A 96 -12.84 -7.11 7.09
N TYR A 97 -13.13 -7.46 5.83
CA TYR A 97 -12.68 -8.74 5.29
C TYR A 97 -11.19 -8.70 4.97
N VAL A 98 -10.42 -9.56 5.62
CA VAL A 98 -8.97 -9.67 5.45
C VAL A 98 -8.57 -11.13 5.20
N LEU A 99 -7.33 -11.35 4.78
CA LEU A 99 -6.79 -12.71 4.65
C LEU A 99 -6.76 -13.44 6.00
N GLN A 100 -6.93 -14.75 5.95
CA GLN A 100 -6.82 -15.61 7.12
C GLN A 100 -5.41 -15.58 7.75
N SER A 101 -4.37 -15.46 6.94
CA SER A 101 -2.99 -15.40 7.37
C SER A 101 -2.10 -14.63 6.38
N VAL A 102 -0.88 -14.34 6.82
CA VAL A 102 0.21 -13.83 5.98
C VAL A 102 1.38 -14.84 6.01
N PRO A 103 2.16 -15.01 4.93
CA PRO A 103 2.07 -14.35 3.62
C PRO A 103 0.76 -14.60 2.87
N CYS A 104 0.44 -13.73 1.91
CA CYS A 104 -0.79 -13.82 1.13
C CYS A 104 -0.94 -15.20 0.47
N THR A 105 -2.12 -15.82 0.60
CA THR A 105 -2.41 -17.14 0.02
C THR A 105 -2.30 -17.17 -1.51
N PHE A 106 -2.47 -16.02 -2.16
CA PHE A 106 -2.35 -15.87 -3.61
C PHE A 106 -0.94 -15.52 -4.07
N LEU A 107 0.04 -15.39 -3.17
CA LEU A 107 1.42 -15.06 -3.51
C LEU A 107 2.21 -16.33 -3.86
N GLY A 108 2.73 -16.37 -5.09
CA GLY A 108 3.64 -17.40 -5.58
C GLY A 108 5.08 -17.25 -5.05
N ALA A 109 5.86 -18.33 -5.16
CA ALA A 109 7.26 -18.34 -4.75
C ALA A 109 8.16 -17.40 -5.58
N ASP A 110 7.69 -17.02 -6.77
CA ASP A 110 8.29 -16.05 -7.69
C ASP A 110 7.86 -14.60 -7.42
N ASN A 111 7.19 -14.34 -6.29
CA ASN A 111 6.55 -13.07 -5.92
C ASN A 111 5.35 -12.67 -6.81
N TYR A 112 4.91 -13.53 -7.73
CA TYR A 112 3.76 -13.24 -8.59
C TYR A 112 2.44 -13.54 -7.87
N CYS A 113 1.41 -12.74 -8.13
CA CYS A 113 0.09 -12.95 -7.54
C CYS A 113 -0.76 -13.82 -8.48
N SER A 114 -1.26 -14.96 -8.01
CA SER A 114 -2.10 -15.85 -8.81
C SER A 114 -3.42 -15.21 -9.26
N ILE A 115 -3.84 -14.13 -8.60
CA ILE A 115 -5.01 -13.34 -8.95
C ILE A 115 -4.63 -11.91 -9.37
N TYR A 116 -3.43 -11.66 -9.92
CA TYR A 116 -2.92 -10.31 -10.17
C TYR A 116 -3.94 -9.40 -10.88
N GLU A 117 -4.52 -9.85 -11.99
CA GLU A 117 -5.52 -9.10 -12.78
C GLU A 117 -6.83 -8.80 -12.03
N VAL A 118 -7.14 -9.62 -11.02
CA VAL A 118 -8.33 -9.47 -10.20
C VAL A 118 -7.97 -9.22 -8.73
N ARG A 119 -6.79 -8.70 -8.43
CA ARG A 119 -6.38 -8.42 -7.04
C ARG A 119 -7.33 -7.42 -6.36
N PRO A 120 -7.44 -7.42 -5.02
CA PRO A 120 -8.28 -6.47 -4.30
C PRO A 120 -7.87 -5.03 -4.60
N LYS A 121 -8.82 -4.10 -4.50
CA LYS A 121 -8.54 -2.67 -4.70
C LYS A 121 -7.39 -2.16 -3.83
N ALA A 122 -7.34 -2.61 -2.57
CA ALA A 122 -6.26 -2.26 -1.65
C ALA A 122 -4.88 -2.71 -2.17
N CYS A 123 -4.79 -3.86 -2.85
CA CYS A 123 -3.54 -4.32 -3.49
C CYS A 123 -3.22 -3.55 -4.76
N SER A 124 -4.21 -3.26 -5.61
CA SER A 124 -3.96 -2.58 -6.88
C SER A 124 -3.54 -1.13 -6.70
N GLU A 125 -4.03 -0.47 -5.66
CA GLU A 125 -3.72 0.92 -5.37
C GLU A 125 -2.56 1.08 -4.39
N PHE A 126 -2.03 0.01 -3.77
CA PHE A 126 -0.93 0.12 -2.81
C PHE A 126 0.33 0.72 -3.49
N PRO A 127 1.03 1.71 -2.88
CA PRO A 127 0.90 2.22 -1.51
C PRO A 127 0.00 3.48 -1.37
N HIS A 128 -0.89 3.71 -2.34
CA HIS A 128 -1.87 4.80 -2.45
C HIS A 128 -1.25 6.19 -2.67
N THR A 129 -0.07 6.25 -3.30
CA THR A 129 0.67 7.50 -3.54
C THR A 129 0.22 8.29 -4.77
N ASP A 130 -0.61 7.70 -5.64
CA ASP A 130 -1.25 8.32 -6.81
C ASP A 130 -2.68 8.83 -6.52
N ARG A 131 -3.15 8.68 -5.27
CA ARG A 131 -4.49 9.09 -4.86
C ARG A 131 -4.64 10.61 -4.76
N LYS A 132 -5.71 11.16 -5.35
CA LYS A 132 -6.12 12.57 -5.17
C LYS A 132 -6.40 12.89 -3.69
N LYS A 133 -6.02 14.09 -3.26
CA LYS A 133 -6.11 14.53 -1.86
C LYS A 133 -5.32 13.60 -0.91
N PHE A 134 -4.16 13.13 -1.35
CA PHE A 134 -3.25 12.25 -0.61
C PHE A 134 -3.03 12.65 0.86
N GLN A 135 -2.97 13.95 1.16
CA GLN A 135 -2.83 14.48 2.52
C GLN A 135 -3.93 14.03 3.49
N GLN A 136 -5.08 13.54 3.00
CA GLN A 136 -6.16 13.00 3.82
C GLN A 136 -5.83 11.60 4.37
N ILE A 137 -4.95 10.86 3.72
CA ILE A 137 -4.53 9.50 4.12
C ILE A 137 -3.14 9.49 4.76
N SER A 138 -2.72 10.61 5.38
CA SER A 138 -1.39 10.73 5.99
C SER A 138 -1.09 9.62 7.00
N ASN A 139 -2.08 9.20 7.79
CA ASN A 139 -1.90 8.13 8.78
C ASN A 139 -1.64 6.77 8.11
N LEU A 140 -2.33 6.48 7.01
CA LEU A 140 -2.09 5.27 6.22
C LEU A 140 -0.71 5.31 5.56
N THR A 141 -0.34 6.46 5.01
CA THR A 141 0.98 6.67 4.41
C THR A 141 2.09 6.44 5.44
N MET A 142 1.94 6.95 6.66
CA MET A 142 2.90 6.74 7.76
C MET A 142 3.11 5.25 8.07
N LYS A 143 2.06 4.43 7.98
CA LYS A 143 2.21 2.96 8.09
C LYS A 143 2.91 2.39 6.84
N ASN A 144 2.51 2.84 5.65
CA ASN A 144 3.03 2.32 4.38
C ASN A 144 4.53 2.59 4.16
N VAL A 145 5.09 3.68 4.71
CA VAL A 145 6.54 3.94 4.60
C VAL A 145 7.40 2.94 5.37
N GLU A 146 6.84 2.24 6.36
CA GLU A 146 7.52 1.16 7.09
C GLU A 146 7.52 -0.16 6.28
N ILE A 147 6.61 -0.28 5.30
CA ILE A 147 6.36 -1.51 4.53
C ILE A 147 6.94 -1.42 3.12
N CYS A 148 6.80 -0.28 2.46
CA CYS A 148 7.09 -0.13 1.04
C CYS A 148 8.27 0.83 0.81
N PRO A 149 9.37 0.37 0.19
CA PRO A 149 10.48 1.25 -0.16
C PRO A 149 10.05 2.42 -1.06
N ALA A 150 9.15 2.19 -2.02
CA ALA A 150 8.64 3.25 -2.89
C ALA A 150 7.87 4.31 -2.09
N ALA A 151 7.01 3.90 -1.15
CA ALA A 151 6.29 4.83 -0.30
C ALA A 151 7.27 5.70 0.52
N TYR A 152 8.30 5.07 1.09
CA TYR A 152 9.34 5.78 1.84
C TYR A 152 10.07 6.80 0.96
N HIS A 153 10.58 6.40 -0.21
CA HIS A 153 11.28 7.30 -1.11
C HIS A 153 10.40 8.46 -1.61
N ILE A 154 9.14 8.18 -1.97
CA ILE A 154 8.19 9.22 -2.39
C ILE A 154 8.01 10.26 -1.28
N VAL A 155 7.89 9.83 -0.02
CA VAL A 155 7.77 10.76 1.11
C VAL A 155 9.04 11.56 1.33
N GLU A 156 10.22 10.95 1.23
CA GLU A 156 11.49 11.67 1.35
C GLU A 156 11.68 12.70 0.22
N GLU A 157 11.33 12.37 -1.03
CA GLU A 157 11.38 13.31 -2.16
C GLU A 157 10.31 14.41 -2.06
N MET A 158 9.11 14.07 -1.59
CA MET A 158 8.05 15.04 -1.33
C MET A 158 8.51 16.11 -0.32
N LYS A 159 9.19 15.71 0.76
CA LYS A 159 9.73 16.66 1.75
C LYS A 159 10.78 17.61 1.17
N LYS A 160 11.53 17.19 0.14
CA LYS A 160 12.50 18.07 -0.56
C LYS A 160 11.79 19.10 -1.44
N ARG A 161 10.70 18.70 -2.11
CA ARG A 161 9.93 19.56 -3.01
C ARG A 161 9.01 20.55 -2.28
N ILE A 162 8.43 20.12 -1.16
CA ILE A 162 7.46 20.93 -0.40
C ILE A 162 8.14 21.52 0.83
N LYS A 163 8.38 22.83 0.80
CA LYS A 163 8.93 23.58 1.92
C LYS A 163 7.81 24.29 2.68
N PHE A 164 7.79 24.13 4.01
CA PHE A 164 6.84 24.76 4.93
C PHE A 164 7.50 25.81 5.82
#